data_AF-A0A7J3FKR0-F1
#
_entry.id   AF-A0A7J3FKR0-F1
#
_cell.length_a   1.000
_cell.length_b   1.000
_cell.length_c   1.000
_cell.angle_alpha   90.00
_cell.angle_beta   90.00
_cell.angle_gamma   90.00
#
_symmetry.space_group_name_H-M   'P 1'
#
loop_
_entity.id
_entity.type
_entity.pdbx_description
1 polymer ?
#
loop_
_entity_poly.entity_id
_entity_poly.type
_entity_poly.pdbx_seq_one_letter_code
_entity_poly.pdbx_strand_id
1 'polypeptide(L)'
;MLHHTPTAIDAPSDKKATPDCDLECARYVEDLITKPGTGLIDEPTAVIMEPVQVEGGYIVPPGEFVKWVLKVCRENGVVFIDDEVQSGFCRTGKWFAIEH
;
A
#
# COMPACT_ATOMS: atom_id res chain seq x y z
N MET A 1 -7.41 13.00 -2.25
CA MET A 1 -5.98 12.67 -2.21
C MET A 1 -5.60 12.60 -0.73
N LEU A 2 -5.49 11.39 -0.17
CA LEU A 2 -5.00 11.23 1.20
C LEU A 2 -3.52 11.60 1.19
N HIS A 3 -3.15 12.71 1.84
CA HIS A 3 -1.76 13.18 1.92
C HIS A 3 -0.90 12.37 2.90
N HIS A 4 -1.48 11.40 3.60
CA HIS A 4 -0.79 10.47 4.48
C HIS A 4 -1.07 9.05 4.00
N THR A 5 -0.09 8.46 3.31
CA THR A 5 -0.14 7.06 2.89
C THR A 5 0.38 6.23 4.07
N PRO A 6 -0.39 5.27 4.59
CA PRO A 6 0.03 4.47 5.74
C PRO A 6 1.27 3.66 5.38
N THR A 7 2.40 3.99 6.00
CA THR A 7 3.66 3.29 5.76
C THR A 7 3.90 2.23 6.82
N ALA A 8 4.83 1.30 6.56
CA ALA A 8 5.33 0.37 7.59
C ALA A 8 6.01 1.09 8.78
N ILE A 9 6.22 2.42 8.69
CA ILE A 9 6.76 3.27 9.76
C ILE A 9 5.63 3.83 10.64
N ASP A 10 4.40 3.91 10.12
CA ASP A 10 3.22 4.42 10.83
C ASP A 10 2.46 3.30 11.60
N ALA A 11 2.92 2.06 11.50
CA ALA A 11 2.38 0.96 12.30
C ALA A 11 2.62 1.27 13.80
N PRO A 12 1.62 1.07 14.67
CA PRO A 12 1.70 1.41 16.10
C PRO A 12 2.70 0.56 16.89
N SER A 13 3.42 -0.36 16.24
CA SER A 13 4.46 -1.16 16.86
C SER A 13 5.84 -0.83 16.30
N ASP A 14 6.82 -0.85 17.18
CA ASP A 14 8.28 -0.70 16.99
C ASP A 14 8.90 -1.72 16.00
N LYS A 15 8.06 -2.48 15.29
CA LYS A 15 8.40 -3.47 14.28
C LYS A 15 8.46 -2.80 12.91
N LYS A 16 9.68 -2.47 12.48
CA LYS A 16 10.00 -2.15 11.08
C LYS A 16 9.51 -3.27 10.14
N ALA A 17 9.46 -3.02 8.83
CA ALA A 17 9.21 -4.04 7.80
C ALA A 17 10.19 -5.22 7.94
N THR A 18 9.81 -6.23 8.74
CA THR A 18 10.56 -7.45 9.03
C THR A 18 9.80 -8.65 8.46
N PRO A 19 10.46 -9.81 8.32
CA PRO A 19 9.79 -11.04 7.92
C PRO A 19 8.63 -11.46 8.85
N ASP A 20 8.69 -11.05 10.13
CA ASP A 20 7.68 -11.35 11.16
C ASP A 20 6.66 -10.21 11.35
N CYS A 21 6.58 -9.28 10.39
CA CYS A 21 5.58 -8.21 10.38
C CYS A 21 4.17 -8.82 10.23
N ASP A 22 3.25 -8.40 11.10
CA ASP A 22 1.85 -8.82 11.16
C ASP A 22 0.94 -8.10 10.14
N LEU A 23 1.54 -7.26 9.28
CA LEU A 23 0.88 -6.47 8.25
C LEU A 23 -0.23 -5.55 8.79
N GLU A 24 -0.07 -5.02 10.02
CA GLU A 24 -1.02 -4.08 10.61
C GLU A 24 -1.33 -2.88 9.69
N CYS A 25 -0.31 -2.34 9.00
CA CYS A 25 -0.50 -1.28 8.02
C CYS A 25 -1.40 -1.70 6.85
N ALA A 26 -1.34 -2.95 6.39
CA ALA A 26 -2.21 -3.43 5.31
C ALA A 26 -3.67 -3.59 5.78
N ARG A 27 -3.85 -4.04 7.03
CA ARG A 27 -5.18 -4.12 7.68
C ARG A 27 -5.78 -2.74 7.88
N TYR A 28 -4.97 -1.73 8.18
CA TYR A 28 -5.44 -0.35 8.24
C TYR A 28 -5.96 0.13 6.88
N VAL A 29 -5.26 -0.18 5.78
CA VAL A 29 -5.75 0.13 4.42
C VAL A 29 -7.04 -0.64 4.11
N GLU A 30 -7.15 -1.89 4.52
CA GLU A 30 -8.39 -2.67 4.39
C GLU A 30 -9.55 -2.05 5.16
N ASP A 31 -9.32 -1.57 6.37
CA ASP A 31 -10.31 -0.86 7.17
C ASP A 31 -10.80 0.40 6.45
N LEU A 32 -9.88 1.18 5.87
CA LEU A 32 -10.25 2.35 5.05
C LEU A 32 -11.13 1.99 3.86
N ILE A 33 -10.92 0.81 3.25
CA ILE A 33 -11.70 0.36 2.09
C ILE A 33 -13.08 -0.18 2.49
N THR A 34 -13.15 -0.88 3.62
CA THR A 34 -14.30 -1.76 3.93
C THR A 34 -15.20 -1.24 5.05
N LYS A 35 -14.69 -0.38 5.96
CA LYS A 35 -15.44 0.05 7.15
C LYS A 35 -16.07 1.42 6.94
N PRO A 36 -17.35 1.60 7.34
CA PRO A 36 -17.97 2.92 7.39
C PRO A 36 -17.36 3.77 8.52
N GLY A 37 -17.49 5.10 8.41
CA GLY A 37 -17.05 6.03 9.46
C GLY A 37 -15.55 6.28 9.53
N THR A 38 -14.80 5.91 8.48
CA THR A 38 -13.35 6.16 8.33
C THR A 38 -13.00 7.58 7.90
N GLY A 39 -14.01 8.45 7.75
CA GLY A 39 -13.85 9.81 7.21
C GLY A 39 -13.96 9.88 5.68
N LEU A 40 -14.14 8.75 5.00
CA LEU A 40 -14.58 8.70 3.61
C LEU A 40 -16.09 8.95 3.55
N ILE A 41 -16.52 9.75 2.56
CA ILE A 41 -17.93 10.15 2.39
C ILE A 41 -18.75 8.98 1.81
N ASP A 42 -18.14 8.21 0.89
CA ASP A 42 -18.72 7.07 0.19
C ASP A 42 -17.69 5.93 0.08
N GLU A 43 -18.08 4.80 -0.50
CA GLU A 43 -17.15 3.71 -0.81
C GLU A 43 -16.03 4.19 -1.76
N PRO A 44 -14.75 3.85 -1.49
CA PRO A 44 -13.65 4.29 -2.33
C PRO A 44 -13.71 3.66 -3.72
N THR A 45 -13.47 4.46 -4.75
CA THR A 45 -13.46 3.99 -6.15
C THR A 45 -12.10 3.48 -6.60
N ALA A 46 -11.02 4.00 -6.01
CA ALA A 46 -9.66 3.62 -6.35
C ALA A 46 -8.69 3.76 -5.16
N VAL A 47 -7.64 2.94 -5.19
CA VAL A 47 -6.42 3.07 -4.40
C VAL A 47 -5.27 3.33 -5.36
N ILE A 48 -4.47 4.34 -5.07
CA ILE A 48 -3.19 4.61 -5.77
C ILE A 48 -2.06 4.37 -4.79
N MET A 49 -1.02 3.65 -5.22
CA MET A 49 0.07 3.26 -4.33
C MET A 49 1.36 3.03 -5.10
N GLU A 50 2.48 3.51 -4.55
CA GLU A 50 3.83 3.17 -4.99
C GLU A 50 4.24 1.80 -4.41
N PRO A 51 4.69 0.82 -5.20
CA PRO A 51 5.25 -0.45 -4.68
C PRO A 51 6.50 -0.25 -3.84
N VAL A 52 7.26 0.81 -4.12
CA VAL A 52 8.39 1.30 -3.33
C VAL A 52 8.24 2.82 -3.20
N GLN A 53 7.99 3.32 -1.99
CA GLN A 53 7.82 4.76 -1.79
C GLN A 53 9.18 5.47 -1.77
N VAL A 54 9.44 6.30 -2.78
CA VAL A 54 10.73 6.99 -2.90
C VAL A 54 10.73 8.30 -2.12
N GLU A 55 9.78 9.20 -2.41
CA GLU A 55 9.66 10.51 -1.73
C GLU A 55 9.26 10.36 -0.25
N GLY A 56 8.61 9.24 0.10
CA GLY A 56 8.32 8.87 1.49
C GLY A 56 9.56 8.48 2.32
N GLY A 57 10.74 8.39 1.69
CA GLY A 57 12.00 8.06 2.36
C GLY A 57 12.60 6.72 1.96
N TYR A 58 12.44 6.29 0.71
CA TYR A 58 12.94 5.01 0.18
C TYR A 58 12.44 3.78 0.97
N ILE A 59 11.12 3.71 1.15
CA ILE A 59 10.46 2.67 1.95
C ILE A 59 10.12 1.48 1.05
N VAL A 60 10.72 0.34 1.36
CA VAL A 60 10.35 -0.95 0.78
C VAL A 60 9.35 -1.62 1.72
N PRO A 61 8.09 -1.85 1.31
CA PRO A 61 7.11 -2.50 2.15
C PRO A 61 7.44 -4.00 2.34
N PRO A 62 6.87 -4.67 3.35
CA PRO A 62 6.89 -6.13 3.41
C PRO A 62 6.34 -6.74 2.12
N GLY A 63 6.93 -7.84 1.64
CA GLY A 63 6.57 -8.42 0.32
C GLY A 63 5.10 -8.82 0.15
N GLU A 64 4.38 -9.02 1.25
CA GLU A 64 2.95 -9.37 1.23
C GLU A 64 2.02 -8.16 1.33
N PHE A 65 2.53 -6.97 1.66
CA PHE A 65 1.71 -5.76 1.85
C PHE A 65 0.98 -5.37 0.57
N VAL A 66 1.71 -5.22 -0.54
CA VAL A 66 1.14 -4.81 -1.83
C VAL A 66 0.10 -5.81 -2.33
N LYS A 67 0.40 -7.10 -2.16
CA LYS A 67 -0.50 -8.20 -2.52
C LYS A 67 -1.79 -8.18 -1.70
N TRP A 68 -1.69 -7.88 -0.41
CA TRP A 68 -2.85 -7.73 0.47
C TRP A 68 -3.76 -6.60 0.01
N VAL A 69 -3.21 -5.41 -0.21
CA VAL A 69 -3.98 -4.24 -0.66
C VAL A 69 -4.63 -4.51 -2.02
N LEU A 70 -3.89 -5.09 -2.97
CA LEU A 70 -4.43 -5.47 -4.28
C LEU A 70 -5.58 -6.48 -4.16
N LYS A 71 -5.44 -7.48 -3.27
CA LYS A 71 -6.50 -8.47 -3.01
C LYS A 71 -7.76 -7.78 -2.48
N VAL A 72 -7.63 -6.93 -1.46
CA VAL A 72 -8.75 -6.20 -0.87
C VAL A 72 -9.43 -5.31 -1.91
N CYS A 73 -8.66 -4.61 -2.75
CA CYS A 73 -9.22 -3.79 -3.82
C CYS A 73 -10.07 -4.64 -4.79
N ARG A 74 -9.56 -5.79 -5.23
CA ARG A 74 -10.28 -6.71 -6.12
C ARG A 74 -11.56 -7.26 -5.51
N GLU A 75 -11.53 -7.63 -4.23
CA GLU A 75 -12.68 -8.19 -3.51
C GLU A 75 -13.80 -7.15 -3.31
N ASN A 76 -13.47 -5.86 -3.28
CA ASN A 76 -14.42 -4.76 -3.03
C ASN A 76 -14.75 -3.94 -4.28
N GLY A 77 -14.33 -4.35 -5.47
CA GLY A 77 -14.60 -3.61 -6.72
C GLY A 77 -13.89 -2.26 -6.82
N VAL A 78 -12.79 -2.08 -6.06
CA VAL A 78 -11.98 -0.86 -6.03
C VAL A 78 -10.86 -0.97 -7.06
N VAL A 79 -10.65 0.08 -7.86
CA VAL A 79 -9.57 0.13 -8.84
C VAL A 79 -8.22 0.26 -8.12
N PHE A 80 -7.27 -0.62 -8.41
CA PHE A 80 -5.91 -0.48 -7.91
C PHE A 80 -5.02 0.15 -8.99
N ILE A 81 -4.39 1.28 -8.67
CA ILE A 81 -3.47 2.03 -9.53
C ILE A 81 -2.06 1.87 -8.96
N ASP A 82 -1.21 1.24 -9.77
CA ASP A 82 0.20 1.04 -9.48
C ASP A 82 1.01 2.27 -9.93
N ASP A 83 1.49 3.06 -8.97
CA ASP A 83 2.27 4.27 -9.24
C ASP A 83 3.76 3.92 -9.37
N GLU A 84 4.20 3.83 -10.62
CA GLU A 84 5.56 3.44 -11.00
C GLU A 84 6.34 4.61 -11.62
N VAL A 85 5.96 5.87 -11.33
CA VAL A 85 6.67 7.04 -11.86
C VAL A 85 8.16 7.01 -11.50
N GLN A 86 8.50 6.51 -10.30
CA GLN A 86 9.88 6.48 -9.80
C GLN A 86 10.51 5.09 -9.82
N SER A 87 9.72 4.06 -9.50
CA SER A 87 10.17 2.68 -9.36
C SER A 87 10.08 1.86 -10.65
N GLY A 88 9.40 2.36 -11.68
CA GLY A 88 9.29 1.71 -12.97
C GLY A 88 10.59 1.72 -13.78
N PHE A 89 10.53 1.11 -14.96
CA PHE A 89 11.62 1.09 -15.95
C PHE A 89 12.94 0.56 -15.37
N CYS A 90 12.91 -0.63 -14.78
CA CYS A 90 14.11 -1.35 -14.32
C CYS A 90 14.82 -0.75 -13.10
N ARG A 91 14.21 0.21 -12.38
CA ARG A 91 14.83 0.79 -11.17
C ARG A 91 15.10 -0.26 -10.09
N THR A 92 14.24 -1.26 -9.96
CA THR A 92 14.33 -2.36 -8.97
C THR A 92 14.90 -3.66 -9.54
N GLY A 93 15.23 -3.69 -10.83
CA GLY A 93 15.77 -4.88 -11.54
C GLY A 93 14.73 -5.69 -12.33
N LYS A 94 13.43 -5.38 -12.21
CA LYS A 94 12.35 -5.83 -13.11
C LYS A 94 11.72 -4.64 -13.83
N TRP A 95 10.88 -4.86 -14.84
CA TRP A 95 10.29 -3.75 -15.61
C TRP A 95 9.48 -2.83 -14.72
N PHE A 96 8.72 -3.41 -13.79
CA PHE A 96 7.94 -2.73 -12.78
C PHE A 96 8.26 -3.32 -11.40
N ALA A 97 8.28 -2.48 -10.38
CA ALA A 97 8.53 -2.89 -9.00
C ALA A 97 7.45 -3.82 -8.44
N ILE A 98 6.19 -3.71 -8.91
CA ILE A 98 5.11 -4.62 -8.51
C ILE A 98 5.37 -6.09 -8.88
N GLU A 99 6.32 -6.36 -9.79
CA GLU A 99 6.65 -7.72 -10.20
C GLU A 99 7.46 -8.49 -9.16
N HIS A 100 7.95 -7.85 -8.09
CA HIS A 100 8.73 -8.46 -7.00
C HIS A 100 7.84 -9.15 -5.96
#